data_AF-A0A6B0I1Z6-F1
#
_entry.id   AF-A0A6B0I1Z6-F1
#
_cell.length_a   1.000
_cell.length_b   1.000
_cell.length_c   1.000
_cell.angle_alpha   90.00
_cell.angle_beta   90.00
_cell.angle_gamma   90.00
#
_symmetry.space_group_name_H-M   'P 1'
#
loop_
_entity.id
_entity.type
_entity.pdbx_description
1 polymer ?
#
loop_
_entity_poly.entity_id
_entity_poly.type
_entity_poly.pdbx_seq_one_letter_code
_entity_poly.pdbx_strand_id
1 'polypeptide(L)' 'MSEKPVVSPFQLSVMAALSVVGSILGSTNKGAIDKVVEHIETIKSKMPADASLRDGSSEHHLALDALISGLRAASKMDQI' A
#
# COMPACT_ATOMS: atom_id res chain seq x y z
N MET A 1 19.08 -10.60 -21.92
CA MET A 1 18.62 -10.31 -20.55
C MET A 1 17.36 -9.46 -20.68
N SER A 2 16.22 -9.92 -20.19
CA SER A 2 15.00 -9.09 -20.15
C SER A 2 15.18 -8.05 -19.05
N GLU A 3 15.26 -6.77 -19.40
CA GLU A 3 15.17 -5.70 -18.42
C GLU A 3 13.78 -5.75 -17.78
N LYS A 4 13.74 -5.91 -16.45
CA LYS A 4 12.47 -5.82 -15.72
C LYS A 4 12.00 -4.36 -15.71
N PRO A 5 10.69 -4.11 -15.88
CA PRO A 5 10.13 -2.77 -15.81
C PRO A 5 10.40 -2.09 -14.46
N VAL A 6 10.53 -0.77 -14.49
CA VAL A 6 10.52 0.09 -13.30
C VAL A 6 9.11 0.60 -13.05
N VAL A 7 8.83 1.01 -11.81
CA VAL A 7 7.57 1.68 -11.47
C VAL A 7 7.41 2.93 -12.33
N SER A 8 6.31 2.99 -13.08
CA SER A 8 5.97 4.12 -13.95
C SER A 8 5.52 5.35 -13.15
N PRO A 9 5.61 6.57 -13.71
CA PRO A 9 5.09 7.77 -13.08
C PRO A 9 3.59 7.69 -12.72
N PHE A 10 2.81 6.98 -13.54
CA PHE A 10 1.40 6.72 -13.27
C PHE A 10 1.22 5.84 -12.03
N GLN A 11 1.91 4.69 -11.96
CA GLN A 11 1.85 3.79 -10.81
C GLN A 11 2.27 4.51 -9.52
N LEU A 12 3.32 5.33 -9.58
CA LEU A 12 3.78 6.13 -8.44
C LEU A 12 2.72 7.16 -7.99
N SER A 13 2.03 7.79 -8.93
CA SER A 13 0.93 8.73 -8.64
C SER A 13 -0.27 8.03 -8.00
N VAL A 14 -0.61 6.82 -8.46
CA VAL A 14 -1.67 6.00 -7.86
C VAL A 14 -1.30 5.59 -6.43
N MET A 15 -0.07 5.14 -6.19
CA MET A 15 0.41 4.83 -4.84
C MET A 15 0.34 6.05 -3.91
N ALA A 16 0.75 7.23 -4.39
CA ALA A 16 0.65 8.46 -3.62
C ALA A 16 -0.81 8.79 -3.24
N ALA A 17 -1.74 8.69 -4.19
CA ALA A 17 -3.16 8.90 -3.92
C ALA A 17 -3.73 7.91 -2.90
N LEU A 18 -3.36 6.62 -3.02
CA LEU A 18 -3.79 5.58 -2.09
C LEU A 18 -3.23 5.78 -0.67
N SER A 19 -1.99 6.25 -0.55
CA SER A 19 -1.42 6.62 0.74
C SER A 19 -2.16 7.79 1.39
N VAL A 20 -2.59 8.79 0.61
CA VAL A 20 -3.41 9.91 1.12
C VAL A 20 -4.78 9.40 1.59
N VAL A 21 -5.45 8.57 0.78
CA VAL A 21 -6.74 7.96 1.13
C VAL A 21 -6.62 7.14 2.41
N GLY A 22 -5.60 6.29 2.52
CA GLY A 22 -5.33 5.50 3.72
C GLY A 22 -5.14 6.39 4.95
N SER A 23 -4.41 7.50 4.83
CA SER A 23 -4.21 8.44 5.93
C SER A 23 -5.51 9.08 6.42
N ILE A 24 -6.37 9.53 5.50
CA ILE A 24 -7.67 10.14 5.84
C ILE A 24 -8.60 9.12 6.51
N LEU A 25 -8.62 7.88 6.00
CA LEU A 25 -9.42 6.81 6.59
C LEU A 25 -8.94 6.44 8.00
N GLY A 26 -7.61 6.31 8.16
CA GLY A 26 -7.00 6.03 9.46
C GLY A 26 -7.27 7.12 10.49
N SER A 27 -7.22 8.39 10.10
CA SER A 27 -7.52 9.50 11.03
C SER A 27 -8.98 9.53 11.48
N THR A 28 -9.91 8.97 10.68
CA THR A 28 -11.35 9.02 10.95
C THR A 28 -11.84 7.92 11.90
N ASN A 29 -11.23 6.73 11.88
CA ASN A 29 -11.64 5.62 12.75
C ASN A 29 -10.45 4.75 13.19
N LYS A 30 -9.74 5.22 14.22
CA LYS A 30 -8.50 4.61 14.73
C LYS A 30 -8.68 3.18 15.23
N GLY A 31 -9.80 2.88 15.88
CA GLY A 31 -10.08 1.56 16.45
C GLY A 31 -10.32 0.46 15.41
N ALA A 32 -10.53 0.83 14.14
CA ALA A 32 -10.75 -0.11 13.04
C ALA A 32 -9.52 -0.30 12.15
N ILE A 33 -8.44 0.49 12.33
CA ILE A 33 -7.26 0.46 11.44
C ILE A 33 -6.67 -0.94 11.35
N ASP A 34 -6.45 -1.60 12.49
CA ASP A 34 -5.84 -2.93 12.49
C ASP A 34 -6.68 -3.96 11.73
N LYS A 35 -8.02 -3.90 11.87
CA LYS A 35 -8.94 -4.78 11.13
C LYS A 35 -8.93 -4.51 9.62
N VAL A 36 -8.80 -3.24 9.24
CA VAL A 36 -8.70 -2.83 7.83
C VAL A 36 -7.37 -3.29 7.24
N VAL A 37 -6.27 -3.09 7.97
CA VAL A 37 -4.94 -3.59 7.57
C VAL A 37 -4.95 -5.11 7.43
N GLU A 38 -5.54 -5.84 8.38
CA GLU A 38 -5.68 -7.30 8.33
C GLU A 38 -6.47 -7.76 7.10
N HIS A 39 -7.56 -7.07 6.75
CA HIS A 39 -8.30 -7.35 5.52
C HIS A 39 -7.47 -7.11 4.26
N ILE A 40 -6.71 -6.01 4.22
CA ILE A 40 -5.86 -5.69 3.06
C ILE A 40 -4.74 -6.74 2.93
N GLU A 41 -4.10 -7.15 4.02
CA GLU A 41 -3.08 -8.22 4.00
C GLU A 41 -3.67 -9.58 3.58
N THR A 42 -4.92 -9.86 3.96
CA THR A 42 -5.66 -11.05 3.50
C THR A 42 -5.95 -11.00 1.99
N ILE A 43 -6.20 -9.81 1.43
CA ILE A 43 -6.37 -9.64 -0.02
C ILE A 43 -5.01 -9.80 -0.71
N LYS A 44 -3.94 -9.16 -0.18
CA LYS A 44 -2.58 -9.26 -0.70
C LYS A 44 -2.08 -10.70 -0.78
N SER A 45 -2.35 -11.52 0.24
CA SER A 45 -1.92 -12.93 0.27
C SER A 45 -2.60 -13.81 -0.78
N LYS A 46 -3.73 -13.36 -1.34
CA LYS A 46 -4.44 -14.03 -2.43
C LYS A 46 -3.99 -13.57 -3.81
N MET A 47 -3.20 -12.50 -3.90
CA MET A 47 -2.65 -12.01 -5.15
C MET A 47 -1.36 -12.76 -5.50
N PRO A 48 -1.08 -13.00 -6.79
CA PRO A 48 0.15 -13.66 -7.21
C PRO A 48 1.36 -12.83 -6.79
N ALA A 49 2.32 -13.47 -6.11
CA ALA A 49 3.62 -12.87 -5.83
C ALA A 49 4.48 -12.97 -7.09
N ASP A 50 4.41 -11.96 -7.95
CA ASP A 50 5.27 -11.82 -9.11
C ASP A 50 6.38 -10.81 -8.80
N ALA A 51 7.65 -11.21 -8.93
CA ALA A 51 8.77 -10.27 -8.85
C ALA A 51 8.97 -9.60 -10.21
N SER A 52 7.90 -9.02 -10.76
CA SER A 52 7.84 -8.47 -12.12
C SER A 52 8.62 -7.17 -12.26
N LEU A 53 8.85 -6.45 -11.16
CA LEU A 53 9.57 -5.18 -11.15
C LEU A 53 11.07 -5.34 -10.89
N ARG A 54 11.83 -4.31 -11.30
CA ARG A 54 13.29 -4.27 -11.19
C ARG A 54 13.81 -4.37 -9.75
N ASP A 55 13.06 -3.84 -8.80
CA ASP A 55 13.37 -3.90 -7.36
C ASP A 55 12.91 -5.22 -6.71
N GLY A 56 12.33 -6.14 -7.49
CA GLY A 56 11.80 -7.41 -7.01
C GLY A 56 10.42 -7.33 -6.38
N SER A 57 9.78 -6.15 -6.41
CA SER A 57 8.39 -6.00 -5.97
C SER A 57 7.39 -6.52 -7.01
N SER A 58 6.14 -6.68 -6.56
CA SER A 58 5.00 -7.08 -7.38
C SER A 58 4.14 -5.88 -7.72
N GLU A 59 3.84 -5.72 -9.01
CA GLU A 59 2.91 -4.68 -9.48
C GLU A 59 1.54 -4.77 -8.81
N HIS A 60 1.10 -5.98 -8.46
CA HIS A 60 -0.19 -6.23 -7.83
C HIS A 60 -0.23 -5.81 -6.36
N HIS A 61 0.91 -5.86 -5.66
CA HIS A 61 0.98 -5.53 -4.23
C HIS A 61 1.24 -4.05 -3.96
N LEU A 62 1.90 -3.32 -4.87
CA LEU A 62 2.31 -1.92 -4.68
C LEU A 62 1.18 -0.98 -4.23
N ALA A 63 0.01 -1.11 -4.85
CA ALA A 63 -1.15 -0.28 -4.53
C ALA A 63 -1.65 -0.53 -3.09
N LEU A 64 -1.70 -1.79 -2.68
CA LEU A 64 -2.17 -2.21 -1.36
C LEU A 64 -1.14 -1.85 -0.27
N ASP A 65 0.15 -1.95 -0.58
CA ASP A 65 1.22 -1.49 0.30
C ASP A 65 1.17 0.01 0.55
N ALA A 66 0.94 0.80 -0.50
CA ALA A 66 0.79 2.24 -0.36
C ALA A 66 -0.42 2.62 0.51
N LEU A 67 -1.55 1.91 0.35
CA LEU A 67 -2.74 2.11 1.17
C LEU A 67 -2.48 1.77 2.66
N ILE A 68 -1.82 0.64 2.94
CA ILE A 68 -1.43 0.24 4.31
C ILE A 68 -0.48 1.28 4.93
N SER A 69 0.48 1.78 4.16
CA SER A 69 1.41 2.82 4.60
C SER A 69 0.65 4.07 5.06
N GLY A 70 -0.33 4.52 4.28
CA GLY A 70 -1.21 5.63 4.64
C GLY A 70 -1.99 5.39 5.93
N LEU A 71 -2.67 4.24 6.04
CA LEU A 71 -3.46 3.86 7.21
C LEU A 71 -2.63 3.87 8.50
N ARG A 72 -1.40 3.34 8.44
CA ARG A 72 -0.49 3.28 9.59
C ARG A 72 0.11 4.64 9.94
N ALA A 73 0.40 5.49 8.95
CA ALA A 73 0.92 6.84 9.20
C ALA A 73 -0.05 7.67 10.06
N ALA A 74 -1.35 7.60 9.76
CA ALA A 74 -2.38 8.29 10.53
C ALA A 74 -2.48 7.78 11.98
N SER A 75 -2.22 6.50 12.23
CA SER A 75 -2.21 5.95 13.60
C SER A 75 -1.02 6.44 14.45
N LYS A 76 0.10 6.86 13.83
CA LYS A 76 1.31 7.29 14.55
C LYS A 76 1.33 8.79 14.87
N MET A 77 0.56 9.60 14.13
CA MET A 77 0.57 11.06 14.28
C MET A 77 0.02 11.57 15.63
N ASP A 78 -0.69 10.76 16.41
CA ASP A 78 -1.22 11.15 17.73
C ASP A 78 -0.34 10.75 18.93
N GLN A 79 0.85 10.17 18.71
CA GLN A 79 1.77 9.79 19.80
C GLN A 79 2.86 10.82 20.09
N ILE A 80 2.75 12.04 19.54
CA ILE A 80 3.70 13.15 19.72
C ILE A 80 2.99 14.32 20.39
#